data_AF-A0A537PFI9-F1
#
_entry.id   AF-A0A537PFI9-F1
#
_cell.length_a   1.000
_cell.length_b   1.000
_cell.length_c   1.000
_cell.angle_alpha   90.00
_cell.angle_beta   90.00
_cell.angle_gamma   90.00
#
_symmetry.space_group_name_H-M   'P 1'
#
loop_
_entity.id
_entity.type
_entity.pdbx_description
1 polymer ?
#
loop_
_entity_poly.entity_id
_entity_poly.type
_entity_poly.pdbx_seq_one_letter_code
_entity_poly.pdbx_strand_id
1 'polypeptide(L)' 'MTEVPVPDHEQKRAALGYLNAAWAEARVEGIDGDCLAQACLFAAFAEFVSTYGEEPAARFAEGLAVRIRNGEFSLAMIRQ' A
#
# COMPACT_ATOMS: atom_id res chain seq x y z
N MET A 1 -9.24 31.41 -7.29
CA MET A 1 -9.85 30.37 -6.42
C MET A 1 -8.69 29.51 -5.97
N THR A 2 -8.15 29.76 -4.78
CA THR A 2 -7.05 28.95 -4.23
C THR A 2 -7.62 27.59 -3.84
N GLU A 3 -7.30 26.54 -4.59
CA GLU A 3 -7.61 25.17 -4.16
C GLU A 3 -6.97 24.95 -2.80
N VAL A 4 -7.80 24.76 -1.78
CA VAL A 4 -7.33 24.30 -0.48
C VAL A 4 -6.83 22.88 -0.70
N PRO A 5 -5.57 22.55 -0.35
CA PRO A 5 -5.06 21.21 -0.51
C PRO A 5 -5.97 20.24 0.24
N VAL A 6 -6.41 19.18 -0.45
CA VAL A 6 -7.19 18.11 0.17
C VAL A 6 -6.42 17.61 1.40
N PRO A 7 -7.03 17.52 2.59
CA PRO A 7 -6.35 17.04 3.79
C PRO A 7 -5.70 15.66 3.58
N ASP A 8 -4.52 15.42 4.15
CA ASP A 8 -3.75 14.16 3.98
C ASP A 8 -4.58 12.89 4.22
N HIS A 9 -5.50 12.92 5.17
CA HIS A 9 -6.36 11.78 5.48
C HIS A 9 -7.40 11.49 4.39
N GLU A 10 -7.91 12.53 3.72
CA GLU A 10 -8.81 12.41 2.58
C GLU A 10 -8.04 11.90 1.36
N GLN A 11 -6.82 12.39 1.12
CA GLN A 11 -5.94 11.88 0.05
C GLN A 11 -5.63 10.39 0.26
N LYS A 12 -5.27 9.98 1.48
CA LYS A 12 -5.03 8.57 1.83
C LYS A 12 -6.27 7.70 1.62
N ARG A 13 -7.46 8.18 2.01
CA ARG A 13 -8.73 7.47 1.79
C ARG A 13 -9.04 7.32 0.31
N ALA A 14 -8.85 8.38 -0.49
CA ALA A 14 -9.05 8.34 -1.93
C ALA A 14 -8.10 7.34 -2.60
N ALA A 15 -6.80 7.38 -2.25
CA ALA A 15 -5.80 6.42 -2.74
C ALA A 15 -6.19 4.97 -2.45
N LEU A 16 -6.65 4.68 -1.23
CA LEU A 16 -7.17 3.35 -0.89
C LEU A 16 -8.40 2.95 -1.72
N GLY A 17 -9.28 3.90 -2.02
CA GLY A 17 -10.42 3.69 -2.91
C GLY A 17 -9.99 3.26 -4.31
N TYR A 18 -9.01 3.96 -4.90
CA TYR A 18 -8.45 3.61 -6.21
C TYR A 18 -7.80 2.22 -6.21
N LEU A 19 -7.01 1.90 -5.18
CA LEU A 19 -6.38 0.58 -5.07
C LEU A 19 -7.43 -0.53 -4.92
N ASN A 20 -8.47 -0.34 -4.11
CA ASN A 20 -9.55 -1.32 -3.96
C ASN A 20 -10.30 -1.56 -5.27
N ALA A 21 -10.56 -0.50 -6.06
CA ALA A 21 -11.19 -0.63 -7.36
C ALA A 21 -10.31 -1.44 -8.33
N ALA A 22 -9.01 -1.11 -8.41
CA ALA A 22 -8.05 -1.86 -9.22
C ALA A 22 -7.96 -3.33 -8.79
N TRP A 23 -8.03 -3.63 -7.49
CA TRP A 23 -8.05 -5.01 -6.99
C TRP A 23 -9.30 -5.77 -7.40
N ALA A 24 -10.47 -5.12 -7.37
CA ALA A 24 -11.72 -5.73 -7.78
C ALA A 24 -11.69 -6.08 -9.28
N GLU A 25 -11.20 -5.16 -10.11
CA GLU A 25 -11.06 -5.34 -11.56
C GLU A 25 -10.07 -6.46 -11.90
N ALA A 26 -8.86 -6.43 -11.32
CA ALA A 26 -7.85 -7.45 -11.55
C ALA A 26 -8.34 -8.87 -11.20
N ARG A 27 -9.15 -9.01 -10.15
CA ARG A 27 -9.76 -10.30 -9.80
C ARG A 27 -10.77 -10.79 -10.82
N VAL A 28 -11.54 -9.88 -11.44
CA VAL A 28 -12.47 -10.23 -12.53
C VAL A 28 -11.70 -10.72 -13.75
N GLU A 29 -10.51 -10.17 -14.01
CA GLU A 29 -9.61 -10.61 -15.09
C GLU A 29 -8.86 -11.92 -14.76
N GLY A 30 -9.02 -12.45 -13.54
CA GLY A 30 -8.37 -13.69 -13.11
C GLY A 30 -6.92 -13.52 -12.66
N ILE A 31 -6.49 -12.29 -12.36
CA ILE A 31 -5.16 -12.02 -11.80
C ILE A 31 -5.12 -12.49 -10.35
N ASP A 32 -4.07 -13.25 -10.02
CA ASP A 32 -3.85 -13.76 -8.68
C ASP A 32 -3.59 -12.64 -7.65
N GLY A 33 -4.14 -12.79 -6.45
CA GLY A 33 -4.03 -11.80 -5.39
C GLY A 33 -2.60 -11.56 -4.92
N ASP A 34 -1.75 -12.58 -4.94
CA ASP A 34 -0.35 -12.49 -4.53
C ASP A 34 0.45 -11.72 -5.57
N CYS A 35 0.18 -11.95 -6.86
CA CYS A 35 0.78 -11.18 -7.96
C CYS A 35 0.47 -9.68 -7.82
N LEU A 36 -0.78 -9.34 -7.51
CA LEU A 36 -1.17 -7.94 -7.33
C LEU A 36 -0.54 -7.32 -6.07
N ALA A 37 -0.44 -8.07 -4.98
CA ALA A 37 0.25 -7.61 -3.77
C ALA A 37 1.74 -7.32 -4.03
N GLN A 38 2.43 -8.19 -4.78
CA GLN A 38 3.82 -7.99 -5.18
C GLN A 38 3.98 -6.76 -6.07
N ALA A 39 3.10 -6.59 -7.06
CA ALA A 39 3.11 -5.42 -7.95
C ALA A 39 2.91 -4.11 -7.18
N CYS A 40 1.97 -4.09 -6.23
CA CYS A 40 1.75 -2.90 -5.39
C CYS A 40 2.92 -2.62 -4.46
N LEU A 41 3.57 -3.64 -3.91
CA LEU A 41 4.78 -3.46 -3.09
C LEU A 41 5.92 -2.85 -3.91
N PHE A 42 6.11 -3.34 -5.15
CA PHE A 42 7.08 -2.77 -6.08
C PHE A 42 6.77 -1.30 -6.37
N ALA A 43 5.53 -0.98 -6.75
CA ALA A 43 5.12 0.39 -7.07
C ALA A 43 5.33 1.33 -5.87
N ALA A 44 4.97 0.90 -4.66
CA ALA A 44 5.17 1.69 -3.45
C ALA A 44 6.65 1.99 -3.17
N PHE A 45 7.53 0.98 -3.28
CA PHE A 45 8.96 1.20 -3.08
C PHE A 45 9.60 2.02 -4.21
N ALA A 46 9.18 1.83 -5.46
CA ALA A 46 9.64 2.64 -6.58
C ALA A 46 9.32 4.12 -6.34
N GLU A 47 8.12 4.44 -5.85
CA GLU A 47 7.73 5.81 -5.49
C GLU A 47 8.58 6.37 -4.33
N PHE A 48 8.82 5.57 -3.28
CA PHE A 48 9.66 5.99 -2.15
C PHE A 48 11.11 6.24 -2.57
N VAL A 49 11.68 5.37 -3.41
CA VAL A 49 13.03 5.55 -3.95
C VAL A 49 13.10 6.79 -4.84
N SER A 50 12.08 7.00 -5.69
CA SER A 50 11.99 8.19 -6.56
C SER A 50 11.90 9.49 -5.76
N THR A 51 11.10 9.50 -4.69
CA THR A 51 10.84 10.71 -3.89
C THR A 51 11.95 11.00 -2.88
N TYR A 52 12.50 9.96 -2.24
CA TYR A 52 13.38 10.11 -1.07
C TYR A 52 14.79 9.53 -1.28
N GLY A 53 15.00 8.71 -2.30
CA GLY A 53 16.24 7.98 -2.53
C GLY A 53 16.26 6.56 -1.93
N GLU A 54 17.29 5.79 -2.30
CA GLU A 54 17.40 4.37 -1.96
C GLU A 54 17.57 4.11 -0.45
N GLU A 55 18.49 4.84 0.21
CA GLU A 55 18.78 4.62 1.64
C GLU A 55 17.57 4.96 2.53
N PRO A 56 16.86 6.09 2.37
CA PRO A 56 15.63 6.34 3.14
C PRO A 56 14.53 5.29 2.91
N ALA A 57 14.37 4.80 1.68
CA ALA A 57 13.41 3.73 1.39
C ALA A 57 13.81 2.40 2.05
N ALA A 58 15.10 2.06 2.05
CA ALA A 58 15.62 0.88 2.74
C ALA A 58 15.39 0.97 4.26
N ARG A 59 15.67 2.13 4.87
CA ARG A 59 15.41 2.41 6.29
C ARG A 59 13.95 2.25 6.67
N PHE A 60 13.03 2.70 5.81
CA PHE A 60 11.60 2.47 6.00
C PHE A 60 11.27 0.97 6.02
N ALA A 61 11.93 0.17 5.17
CA ALA A 61 11.70 -1.26 5.06
C ALA A 61 12.24 -2.08 6.25
N GLU A 62 13.30 -1.63 6.94
CA GLU A 62 13.93 -2.36 8.07
C GLU A 62 12.92 -2.79 9.15
N GLY A 63 11.92 -1.95 9.45
CA GLY A 63 10.90 -2.23 10.45
C GLY A 63 9.81 -3.21 10.02
N LEU A 64 9.62 -3.43 8.71
CA LEU A 64 8.45 -4.16 8.19
C LEU A 64 8.41 -5.61 8.68
N ALA A 65 9.55 -6.30 8.69
CA ALA A 65 9.60 -7.70 9.13
C ALA A 65 9.17 -7.87 10.59
N VAL A 66 9.53 -6.93 11.47
CA VAL A 66 9.11 -6.93 12.88
C VAL A 66 7.61 -6.69 12.98
N ARG A 67 7.09 -5.68 12.28
CA ARG A 67 5.66 -5.33 12.26
C ARG A 67 4.79 -6.49 11.75
N ILE A 68 5.24 -7.18 10.70
CA ILE A 68 4.58 -8.40 10.16
C ILE A 68 4.54 -9.50 11.22
N ARG A 69 5.67 -9.80 11.87
CA ARG A 69 5.71 -10.82 12.94
C ARG A 69 4.87 -10.45 14.16
N ASN A 70 4.69 -9.16 14.42
CA ASN A 70 3.81 -8.66 15.47
C ASN A 70 2.32 -8.68 15.08
N GLY A 71 1.99 -9.11 13.85
CA GLY A 71 0.61 -9.24 13.39
C GLY A 71 -0.05 -7.93 12.98
N GLU A 72 0.70 -6.84 12.77
CA GLU A 72 0.13 -5.54 12.39
C GLU A 72 -0.61 -5.56 11.05
N PHE A 73 -0.26 -6.49 10.18
CA PHE A 73 -0.89 -6.71 8.88
C PHE A 73 -1.79 -7.94 8.86
N SER A 74 -1.87 -8.66 9.98
CA SER A 74 -2.84 -9.74 10.14
C SER A 74 -4.19 -9.10 10.41
N LEU A 75 -5.08 -9.15 9.41
CA LEU A 75 -6.51 -8.94 9.64
C LEU A 75 -6.94 -10.08 10.55
N ALA A 76 -6.96 -9.84 11.86
CA ALA A 76 -7.33 -10.83 12.84
C ALA A 76 -8.59 -11.56 12.35
N MET A 77 -8.46 -12.85 12.05
CA MET A 77 -9.62 -13.71 11.85
C MET A 77 -10.21 -13.91 13.25
N ILE A 78 -10.87 -12.88 13.79
CA ILE A 78 -11.81 -13.04 14.90
C ILE A 78 -13.03 -13.69 14.27
N ARG A 79 -12.99 -15.02 14.23
CA ARG A 79 -14.12 -15.95 14.38
C ARG A 79 -13.56 -17.34 14.14
N GLN A 80 -13.24 -18.04 15.22
CA GLN A 80 -13.71 -19.41 15.51
C GLN A 80 -13.78 -19.59 17.02
#